data_AF-A0A163CLG5-F1
#
_entry.id   AF-A0A163CLG5-F1
#
_cell.length_a   1.000
_cell.length_b   1.000
_cell.length_c   1.000
_cell.angle_alpha   90.00
_cell.angle_beta   90.00
_cell.angle_gamma   90.00
#
_symmetry.space_group_name_H-M   'P 1'
#
loop_
_entity.id
_entity.type
_entity.pdbx_description
1 polymer ?
#
loop_
_entity_poly.entity_id
_entity_poly.type
_entity_poly.pdbx_seq_one_letter_code
_entity_poly.pdbx_strand_id
1 'polypeptide(L)'
;MKIRHLSNSIFTTLLLVFLSFGSSVLAQSKKKTLKVLFVGNSYTYVENIPQITSIISDSLQTKLITKKSVIGGAKLRDHWLGNRGLKTKEIIKKNKFDIVVLQEWSLGTIYESDSIRKYAKLFCDLIKDKGAKPYLYQTWAREKVPQHQETIAKVYEEVATANEATIVPVGRAWELAKQLRPTIKLYDADGTHPSRLGAFLSAYTFATTITGEMPGSLSRIYSTNDSQGESVYLMYLDNLDITFFTEVVKKIVIPRN
;
A
#
# COMPACT_ATOMS: atom_id res chain seq x y z
N MET A 1 -0.33 42.65 90.33
CA MET A 1 -0.96 41.41 89.83
C MET A 1 -1.20 41.60 88.33
N LYS A 2 -0.54 40.81 87.47
CA LYS A 2 -0.37 41.07 86.03
C LYS A 2 -1.60 40.66 85.21
N ILE A 3 -2.02 41.52 84.27
CA ILE A 3 -2.99 41.28 83.21
C ILE A 3 -2.31 40.48 82.08
N ARG A 4 -2.98 39.43 81.54
CA ARG A 4 -2.58 38.70 80.32
C ARG A 4 -3.80 38.32 79.46
N HIS A 5 -3.91 39.05 78.34
CA HIS A 5 -4.21 38.70 76.94
C HIS A 5 -4.72 37.32 76.46
N LEU A 6 -5.38 37.44 75.27
CA LEU A 6 -5.65 36.51 74.14
C LEU A 6 -7.00 35.77 74.21
N SER A 7 -7.91 35.68 73.22
CA SER A 7 -8.14 36.06 71.81
C SER A 7 -8.63 34.83 71.03
N ASN A 8 -9.84 34.93 70.47
CA ASN A 8 -10.37 34.38 69.22
C ASN A 8 -10.19 32.90 68.80
N SER A 9 -11.36 32.34 68.43
CA SER A 9 -11.65 31.67 67.13
C SER A 9 -11.40 30.17 66.98
N ILE A 10 -12.47 29.37 66.99
CA ILE A 10 -12.59 28.09 66.26
C ILE A 10 -14.11 27.78 66.16
N PHE A 11 -14.77 27.32 65.09
CA PHE A 11 -14.43 26.47 63.94
C PHE A 11 -15.41 26.79 62.80
N THR A 12 -14.93 26.94 61.56
CA THR A 12 -15.78 26.78 60.36
C THR A 12 -15.17 25.65 59.54
N THR A 13 -15.86 24.51 59.50
CA THR A 13 -15.43 23.31 58.79
C THR A 13 -15.70 23.49 57.29
N LEU A 14 -14.64 23.56 56.48
CA LEU A 14 -14.74 23.55 55.02
C LEU A 14 -14.54 22.12 54.51
N LEU A 15 -15.60 21.54 53.95
CA LEU A 15 -15.60 20.21 53.33
C LEU A 15 -15.08 20.33 51.88
N LEU A 16 -13.84 19.90 51.64
CA LEU A 16 -13.26 19.81 50.28
C LEU A 16 -13.61 18.45 49.67
N VAL A 17 -14.60 18.43 48.78
CA VAL A 17 -14.90 17.28 47.91
C VAL A 17 -13.89 17.29 46.75
N PHE A 18 -12.92 16.38 46.79
CA PHE A 18 -12.04 16.11 45.66
C PHE A 18 -12.79 15.29 44.59
N LEU A 19 -13.33 15.98 43.58
CA LEU A 19 -13.79 15.36 42.34
C LEU A 19 -12.56 15.04 41.48
N SER A 20 -12.05 13.81 41.60
CA SER A 20 -11.09 13.25 40.65
C SER A 20 -11.81 12.94 39.34
N PHE A 21 -11.94 13.94 38.46
CA PHE A 21 -12.24 13.71 37.06
C PHE A 21 -11.02 13.02 36.44
N GLY A 22 -11.12 11.69 36.30
CA GLY A 22 -10.20 10.91 35.48
C GLY A 22 -10.23 11.44 34.06
N SER A 23 -9.23 12.24 33.71
CA SER A 23 -8.99 12.65 32.34
C SER A 23 -8.51 11.42 31.59
N SER A 24 -9.44 10.71 30.95
CA SER A 24 -9.09 9.78 29.87
C SER A 24 -8.58 10.62 28.71
N VAL A 25 -7.31 11.02 28.79
CA VAL A 25 -6.56 11.48 27.64
C VAL A 25 -6.61 10.32 26.66
N LEU A 26 -7.40 10.47 25.59
CA LEU A 26 -7.29 9.63 24.41
C LEU A 26 -5.87 9.86 23.88
N ALA A 27 -4.93 9.05 24.34
CA ALA A 27 -3.61 8.98 23.74
C ALA A 27 -3.83 8.45 22.33
N GLN A 28 -3.91 9.35 21.35
CA GLN A 28 -3.88 9.00 19.94
C GLN A 28 -2.53 8.32 19.70
N SER A 29 -2.48 6.98 19.80
CA SER A 29 -1.25 6.24 19.55
C SER A 29 -0.77 6.59 18.15
N LYS A 30 0.42 7.17 18.05
CA LYS A 30 1.01 7.56 16.77
C LYS A 30 1.00 6.35 15.84
N LYS A 31 0.29 6.46 14.70
CA LYS A 31 0.19 5.39 13.71
C LYS A 31 1.59 4.91 13.30
N LYS A 32 1.76 3.58 13.23
CA LYS A 32 2.97 2.99 12.66
C LYS A 32 3.11 3.51 11.23
N THR A 33 4.33 3.84 10.81
CA THR A 33 4.59 4.34 9.45
C THR A 33 5.55 3.40 8.73
N LEU A 34 5.24 3.03 7.49
CA LEU A 34 6.13 2.28 6.61
C LEU A 34 6.44 3.08 5.34
N LYS A 35 7.72 3.20 4.98
CA LYS A 35 8.18 3.80 3.74
C LYS A 35 8.29 2.73 2.66
N VAL A 36 7.52 2.90 1.59
CA VAL A 36 7.39 1.91 0.51
C VAL A 36 7.88 2.52 -0.81
N LEU A 37 8.86 1.88 -1.45
CA LEU A 37 9.25 2.21 -2.81
C LEU A 37 8.56 1.28 -3.80
N PHE A 38 7.87 1.83 -4.79
CA PHE A 38 7.36 1.10 -5.95
C PHE A 38 8.32 1.25 -7.12
N VAL A 39 8.87 0.14 -7.61
CA VAL A 39 9.74 0.06 -8.78
C VAL A 39 8.96 -0.61 -9.91
N GLY A 40 8.86 0.04 -11.06
CA GLY A 40 8.13 -0.53 -12.19
C GLY A 40 7.90 0.44 -13.35
N ASN A 41 6.74 0.32 -13.98
CA ASN A 41 6.40 1.07 -15.19
C ASN A 41 4.96 1.60 -15.14
N SER A 42 4.29 1.69 -16.28
CA SER A 42 2.92 2.19 -16.39
C SER A 42 1.91 1.38 -15.60
N TYR A 43 2.13 0.07 -15.38
CA TYR A 43 1.30 -0.76 -14.50
C TYR A 43 1.40 -0.36 -13.01
N THR A 44 2.42 0.44 -12.68
CA THR A 44 2.60 1.04 -11.37
C THR A 44 2.08 2.48 -11.32
N TYR A 45 2.35 3.35 -12.31
CA TYR A 45 2.00 4.78 -12.16
C TYR A 45 0.67 5.21 -12.77
N VAL A 46 0.12 4.47 -13.72
CA VAL A 46 -1.18 4.81 -14.32
C VAL A 46 -2.26 4.75 -13.24
N GLU A 47 -3.19 5.71 -13.26
CA GLU A 47 -4.22 5.88 -12.23
C GLU A 47 -3.67 6.01 -10.79
N ASN A 48 -2.40 6.45 -10.64
CA ASN A 48 -1.80 6.83 -9.36
C ASN A 48 -1.79 5.72 -8.28
N ILE A 49 -1.65 4.44 -8.65
CA ILE A 49 -1.74 3.30 -7.71
C ILE A 49 -0.92 3.50 -6.40
N PRO A 50 0.38 3.90 -6.41
CA PRO A 50 1.13 4.16 -5.19
C PRO A 50 0.51 5.25 -4.30
N GLN A 51 -0.04 6.31 -4.88
CA GLN A 51 -0.65 7.39 -4.12
C GLN A 51 -2.02 6.98 -3.57
N ILE A 52 -2.84 6.26 -4.35
CA ILE A 52 -4.10 5.69 -3.85
C ILE A 52 -3.83 4.68 -2.72
N THR A 53 -2.76 3.87 -2.83
CA THR A 53 -2.33 2.96 -1.76
C THR A 53 -2.01 3.72 -0.46
N SER A 54 -1.29 4.84 -0.57
CA SER A 54 -1.01 5.72 0.57
C SER A 54 -2.30 6.26 1.18
N ILE A 55 -3.25 6.75 0.37
CA ILE A 55 -4.51 7.32 0.87
C ILE A 55 -5.38 6.24 1.53
N ILE A 56 -5.49 5.03 0.95
CA ILE A 56 -6.22 3.92 1.58
C ILE A 56 -5.69 3.66 2.99
N SER A 57 -4.37 3.71 3.17
CA SER A 57 -3.74 3.50 4.49
C SER A 57 -4.00 4.61 5.52
N ASP A 58 -4.62 5.74 5.15
CA ASP A 58 -5.08 6.74 6.12
C ASP A 58 -6.19 6.21 7.03
N SER A 59 -6.97 5.23 6.56
CA SER A 59 -8.00 4.54 7.35
C SER A 59 -7.43 3.41 8.23
N LEU A 60 -6.16 3.05 8.05
CA LEU A 60 -5.50 1.92 8.70
C LEU A 60 -4.70 2.35 9.93
N GLN A 61 -4.32 1.42 10.79
CA GLN A 61 -3.41 1.65 11.93
C GLN A 61 -1.97 1.87 11.47
N THR A 62 -1.61 1.27 10.33
CA THR A 62 -0.32 1.48 9.66
C THR A 62 -0.44 2.41 8.46
N LYS A 63 0.19 3.59 8.53
CA LYS A 63 0.32 4.53 7.40
C LYS A 63 1.42 4.08 6.45
N LEU A 64 1.13 4.08 5.16
CA LEU A 64 2.10 3.84 4.09
C LEU A 64 2.52 5.17 3.45
N ILE A 65 3.82 5.44 3.45
CA ILE A 65 4.42 6.58 2.76
C ILE A 65 5.09 6.06 1.49
N THR A 66 4.49 6.37 0.35
CA THR A 66 4.88 5.77 -0.93
C THR A 66 5.77 6.69 -1.75
N LYS A 67 6.73 6.10 -2.44
CA LYS A 67 7.57 6.72 -3.47
C LYS A 67 7.62 5.79 -4.67
N LYS A 68 7.89 6.31 -5.87
CA LYS A 68 8.00 5.50 -7.08
C LYS A 68 9.28 5.78 -7.87
N SER A 69 9.84 4.73 -8.46
CA SER A 69 10.90 4.80 -9.48
C SER A 69 10.36 4.08 -10.71
N VAL A 70 9.91 4.86 -11.69
CA VAL A 70 9.11 4.33 -12.80
C VAL A 70 9.42 4.99 -14.13
N ILE A 71 9.29 4.24 -15.21
CA ILE A 71 9.24 4.76 -16.58
C ILE A 71 8.41 3.81 -17.46
N GLY A 72 7.63 4.35 -18.39
CA GLY A 72 6.73 3.55 -19.23
C GLY A 72 7.48 2.42 -19.95
N GLY A 73 6.93 1.20 -19.88
CA GLY A 73 7.49 -0.01 -20.50
C GLY A 73 8.80 -0.55 -19.91
N ALA A 74 9.37 0.02 -18.84
CA ALA A 74 10.61 -0.51 -18.28
C ALA A 74 10.47 -1.92 -17.70
N LYS A 75 11.54 -2.69 -17.87
CA LYS A 75 11.76 -4.01 -17.24
C LYS A 75 12.58 -3.88 -15.98
N LEU A 76 12.62 -4.90 -15.12
CA LEU A 76 13.56 -4.90 -13.99
C LEU A 76 15.01 -4.78 -14.45
N ARG A 77 15.36 -5.36 -15.61
CA ARG A 77 16.66 -5.16 -16.27
C ARG A 77 17.00 -3.68 -16.46
N ASP A 78 16.06 -2.87 -16.92
CA ASP A 78 16.30 -1.45 -17.18
C ASP A 78 16.57 -0.68 -15.89
N HIS A 79 15.78 -0.96 -14.84
CA HIS A 79 16.01 -0.41 -13.51
C HIS A 79 17.39 -0.80 -12.95
N TRP A 80 17.82 -2.05 -13.16
CA TRP A 80 19.10 -2.53 -12.66
C TRP A 80 20.28 -1.91 -13.42
N LEU A 81 20.18 -1.78 -14.73
CA LEU A 81 21.24 -1.21 -15.56
C LEU A 81 21.26 0.32 -15.57
N GLY A 82 20.21 0.96 -15.06
CA GLY A 82 20.06 2.41 -15.12
C GLY A 82 19.73 2.94 -16.51
N ASN A 83 19.15 2.08 -17.35
CA ASN A 83 18.75 2.44 -18.69
C ASN A 83 17.75 3.61 -18.65
N ARG A 84 17.79 4.46 -19.68
CA ARG A 84 16.87 5.60 -19.81
C ARG A 84 16.93 6.57 -18.61
N GLY A 85 18.06 6.61 -17.91
CA GLY A 85 18.29 7.49 -16.78
C GLY A 85 17.66 7.02 -15.46
N LEU A 86 17.21 5.77 -15.37
CA LEU A 86 16.68 5.21 -14.13
C LEU A 86 17.76 5.18 -13.03
N LYS A 87 17.44 5.74 -11.87
CA LYS A 87 18.35 5.78 -10.69
C LYS A 87 17.87 4.86 -9.56
N THR A 88 17.27 3.73 -9.92
CA THR A 88 16.53 2.88 -8.97
C THR A 88 17.44 2.31 -7.88
N LYS A 89 18.63 1.80 -8.26
CA LYS A 89 19.60 1.27 -7.29
C LYS A 89 20.08 2.36 -6.33
N GLU A 90 20.33 3.57 -6.82
CA GLU A 90 20.76 4.71 -6.02
C GLU A 90 19.65 5.14 -5.06
N ILE A 91 18.39 5.14 -5.51
CA ILE A 91 17.23 5.42 -4.66
C ILE A 91 17.15 4.39 -3.53
N ILE A 92 17.27 3.09 -3.81
CA ILE A 92 17.27 2.03 -2.79
C ILE A 92 18.44 2.20 -1.82
N LYS A 93 19.65 2.47 -2.31
CA LYS A 93 20.85 2.62 -1.47
C LYS A 93 20.82 3.84 -0.54
N LYS A 94 20.23 4.95 -0.99
CA LYS A 94 20.25 6.23 -0.26
C LYS A 94 19.09 6.43 0.70
N ASN A 95 17.97 5.75 0.49
CA ASN A 95 16.75 5.97 1.26
C ASN A 95 16.50 4.78 2.19
N LYS A 96 16.14 5.05 3.44
CA LYS A 96 15.71 4.04 4.42
C LYS A 96 14.25 3.65 4.14
N PHE A 97 14.02 2.82 3.12
CA PHE A 97 12.71 2.19 2.90
C PHE A 97 12.56 0.99 3.82
N ASP A 98 11.33 0.74 4.27
CA ASP A 98 10.99 -0.50 4.98
C ASP A 98 10.66 -1.61 3.97
N ILE A 99 10.06 -1.23 2.84
CA ILE A 99 9.59 -2.14 1.80
C ILE A 99 9.97 -1.60 0.42
N VAL A 100 10.38 -2.49 -0.48
CA VAL A 100 10.56 -2.20 -1.91
C VAL A 100 9.74 -3.20 -2.72
N VAL A 101 8.75 -2.69 -3.45
CA VAL A 101 7.88 -3.44 -4.35
C VAL A 101 8.50 -3.44 -5.75
N LEU A 102 8.71 -4.62 -6.31
CA LEU A 102 9.28 -4.83 -7.64
C LEU A 102 8.20 -5.31 -8.62
N GLN A 103 8.11 -4.64 -9.75
CA GLN A 103 7.23 -5.01 -10.86
C GLN A 103 8.04 -5.22 -12.14
N GLU A 104 7.84 -6.37 -12.77
CA GLU A 104 8.36 -6.65 -14.11
C GLU A 104 7.40 -6.14 -15.20
N TRP A 105 7.92 -5.91 -16.41
CA TRP A 105 7.12 -5.66 -17.60
C TRP A 105 5.98 -6.68 -17.80
N SER A 106 4.83 -6.22 -18.31
CA SER A 106 3.58 -6.97 -18.32
C SER A 106 3.60 -8.30 -19.09
N LEU A 107 4.56 -8.49 -19.99
CA LEU A 107 4.76 -9.74 -20.73
C LEU A 107 6.10 -10.42 -20.38
N GLY A 108 6.86 -9.87 -19.44
CA GLY A 108 8.19 -10.36 -19.06
C GLY A 108 8.15 -11.76 -18.46
N THR A 109 7.14 -12.08 -17.66
CA THR A 109 6.95 -13.45 -17.12
C THR A 109 6.61 -14.48 -18.20
N ILE A 110 6.05 -14.06 -19.33
CA ILE A 110 5.66 -14.94 -20.44
C ILE A 110 6.82 -15.15 -21.41
N TYR A 111 7.48 -14.08 -21.84
CA TYR A 111 8.48 -14.14 -22.91
C TYR A 111 9.93 -14.06 -22.43
N GLU A 112 10.17 -13.64 -21.18
CA GLU A 112 11.51 -13.33 -20.65
C GLU A 112 11.66 -13.79 -19.19
N SER A 113 11.17 -14.98 -18.87
CA SER A 113 11.13 -15.51 -17.48
C SER A 113 12.53 -15.60 -16.84
N ASP A 114 13.57 -15.88 -17.61
CA ASP A 114 14.96 -15.87 -17.12
C ASP A 114 15.43 -14.46 -16.72
N SER A 115 14.95 -13.42 -17.43
CA SER A 115 15.27 -12.03 -17.14
C SER A 115 14.69 -11.61 -15.79
N ILE A 116 13.40 -11.87 -15.54
CA ILE A 116 12.78 -11.55 -14.24
C ILE A 116 13.46 -12.33 -13.12
N ARG A 117 13.76 -13.63 -13.29
CA ARG A 117 14.46 -14.42 -12.25
C ARG A 117 15.80 -13.80 -11.88
N LYS A 118 16.60 -13.44 -12.89
CA LYS A 118 17.91 -12.82 -12.69
C LYS A 118 17.81 -11.46 -12.00
N TYR A 119 17.01 -10.55 -12.55
CA TYR A 119 16.99 -9.16 -12.06
C TYR A 119 16.19 -8.98 -10.78
N ALA A 120 15.13 -9.77 -10.56
CA ALA A 120 14.46 -9.82 -9.27
C ALA A 120 15.42 -10.31 -8.18
N LYS A 121 16.21 -11.37 -8.43
CA LYS A 121 17.23 -11.82 -7.48
C LYS A 121 18.21 -10.71 -7.11
N LEU A 122 18.79 -10.07 -8.12
CA LEU A 122 19.75 -8.98 -7.91
C LEU A 122 19.15 -7.83 -7.08
N PHE A 123 17.89 -7.46 -7.33
CA PHE A 123 17.20 -6.46 -6.52
C PHE A 123 16.88 -6.95 -5.12
N CYS A 124 16.36 -8.17 -4.96
CA CYS A 124 16.04 -8.73 -3.64
C CYS A 124 17.29 -8.78 -2.75
N ASP A 125 18.44 -9.19 -3.29
CA ASP A 125 19.72 -9.19 -2.58
C ASP A 125 20.10 -7.77 -2.13
N LEU A 126 20.00 -6.77 -3.02
CA LEU A 126 20.26 -5.36 -2.71
C LEU A 126 19.29 -4.79 -1.66
N ILE A 127 18.01 -5.14 -1.74
CA ILE A 127 16.95 -4.68 -0.84
C ILE A 127 17.21 -5.23 0.58
N LYS A 128 17.51 -6.53 0.69
CA LYS A 128 17.84 -7.19 1.95
C LYS A 128 19.13 -6.64 2.57
N ASP A 129 20.18 -6.42 1.76
CA ASP A 129 21.43 -5.77 2.19
C ASP A 129 21.21 -4.36 2.77
N LYS A 130 20.15 -3.67 2.36
CA LYS A 130 19.77 -2.35 2.87
C LYS A 130 18.77 -2.41 4.02
N GLY A 131 18.45 -3.59 4.53
CA GLY A 131 17.55 -3.81 5.66
C GLY A 131 16.06 -3.65 5.33
N ALA A 132 15.70 -3.57 4.05
CA ALA A 132 14.33 -3.49 3.58
C ALA A 132 13.79 -4.87 3.20
N LYS A 133 12.47 -5.01 3.12
CA LYS A 133 11.81 -6.25 2.69
C LYS A 133 11.44 -6.18 1.20
N PRO A 134 11.85 -7.17 0.39
CA PRO A 134 11.43 -7.23 -1.01
C PRO A 134 10.00 -7.75 -1.14
N TYR A 135 9.21 -7.04 -1.93
CA TYR A 135 7.85 -7.43 -2.31
C TYR A 135 7.78 -7.55 -3.83
N LEU A 136 7.02 -8.51 -4.35
CA LEU A 136 6.77 -8.67 -5.78
C LEU A 136 5.33 -8.31 -6.12
N TYR A 137 5.16 -7.39 -7.07
CA TYR A 137 3.86 -7.03 -7.62
C TYR A 137 3.47 -8.06 -8.69
N GLN A 138 2.70 -9.08 -8.30
CA GLN A 138 2.14 -10.05 -9.24
C GLN A 138 1.07 -9.35 -10.09
N THR A 139 1.39 -9.09 -11.35
CA THR A 139 0.54 -8.34 -12.29
C THR A 139 -0.58 -9.20 -12.89
N TRP A 140 -1.45 -8.56 -13.66
CA TRP A 140 -2.56 -9.19 -14.38
C TRP A 140 -2.22 -9.50 -15.84
N ALA A 141 -2.89 -10.51 -16.38
CA ALA A 141 -2.93 -10.80 -17.81
C ALA A 141 -3.61 -9.67 -18.59
N ARG A 142 -3.22 -9.46 -19.85
CA ARG A 142 -3.93 -8.50 -20.71
C ARG A 142 -5.33 -9.02 -21.02
N GLU A 143 -6.27 -8.10 -21.24
CA GLU A 143 -7.71 -8.41 -21.29
C GLU A 143 -8.08 -9.47 -22.32
N LYS A 144 -7.44 -9.43 -23.50
CA LYS A 144 -7.71 -10.34 -24.62
C LYS A 144 -7.02 -11.70 -24.50
N VAL A 145 -6.16 -11.89 -23.51
CA VAL A 145 -5.41 -13.13 -23.28
C VAL A 145 -5.45 -13.54 -21.80
N PRO A 146 -6.66 -13.71 -21.22
CA PRO A 146 -6.82 -14.04 -19.79
C PRO A 146 -6.13 -15.38 -19.43
N GLN A 147 -5.94 -16.29 -20.38
CA GLN A 147 -5.23 -17.56 -20.19
C GLN A 147 -3.76 -17.40 -19.74
N HIS A 148 -3.17 -16.20 -19.88
CA HIS A 148 -1.81 -15.94 -19.39
C HIS A 148 -1.71 -15.76 -17.87
N GLN A 149 -2.84 -15.59 -17.16
CA GLN A 149 -2.81 -15.25 -15.74
C GLN A 149 -2.10 -16.30 -14.90
N GLU A 150 -2.32 -17.58 -15.19
CA GLU A 150 -1.70 -18.68 -14.46
C GLU A 150 -0.17 -18.67 -14.62
N THR A 151 0.32 -18.50 -15.86
CA THR A 151 1.76 -18.41 -16.13
C THR A 151 2.38 -17.20 -15.44
N ILE A 152 1.70 -16.04 -15.45
CA ILE A 152 2.17 -14.84 -14.75
C ILE A 152 2.29 -15.13 -13.26
N ALA A 153 1.23 -15.65 -12.65
CA ALA A 153 1.19 -15.93 -11.22
C ALA A 153 2.28 -16.91 -10.80
N LYS A 154 2.41 -18.03 -11.51
CA LYS A 154 3.42 -19.07 -11.26
C LYS A 154 4.85 -18.53 -11.30
N VAL A 155 5.20 -17.71 -12.29
CA VAL A 155 6.56 -17.15 -12.38
C VAL A 155 6.83 -16.21 -11.21
N TYR A 156 5.87 -15.37 -10.82
CA TYR A 156 6.01 -14.52 -9.64
C TYR A 156 6.14 -15.33 -8.34
N GLU A 157 5.40 -16.42 -8.20
CA GLU A 157 5.47 -17.33 -7.05
C GLU A 157 6.85 -17.99 -6.93
N GLU A 158 7.36 -18.54 -8.02
CA GLU A 158 8.70 -19.12 -8.05
C GLU A 158 9.79 -18.09 -7.72
N VAL A 159 9.70 -16.88 -8.27
CA VAL A 159 10.65 -15.80 -7.98
C VAL A 159 10.54 -15.34 -6.53
N ALA A 160 9.33 -15.29 -5.97
CA ALA A 160 9.12 -14.94 -4.58
C ALA A 160 9.75 -15.96 -3.63
N THR A 161 9.45 -17.25 -3.84
CA THR A 161 10.00 -18.36 -3.06
C THR A 161 11.53 -18.38 -3.13
N ALA A 162 12.10 -18.26 -4.33
CA ALA A 162 13.56 -18.29 -4.52
C ALA A 162 14.31 -17.13 -3.85
N ASN A 163 13.62 -16.04 -3.48
CA ASN A 163 14.23 -14.83 -2.94
C ASN A 163 13.74 -14.44 -1.55
N GLU A 164 12.87 -15.25 -0.94
CA GLU A 164 12.18 -14.94 0.32
C GLU A 164 11.47 -13.57 0.26
N ALA A 165 10.82 -13.30 -0.87
CA ALA A 165 10.06 -12.07 -1.09
C ALA A 165 8.56 -12.29 -0.87
N THR A 166 7.87 -11.25 -0.42
CA THR A 166 6.41 -11.29 -0.25
C THR A 166 5.70 -10.99 -1.56
N ILE A 167 4.70 -11.77 -1.94
CA ILE A 167 3.87 -11.49 -3.11
C ILE A 167 2.74 -10.54 -2.73
N VAL A 168 2.48 -9.54 -3.57
CA VAL A 168 1.21 -8.82 -3.60
C VAL A 168 0.37 -9.38 -4.76
N PRO A 169 -0.69 -10.15 -4.49
CA PRO A 169 -1.41 -10.98 -5.47
C PRO A 169 -2.45 -10.18 -6.28
N VAL A 170 -2.05 -9.07 -6.89
CA VAL A 170 -2.99 -8.19 -7.62
C VAL A 170 -3.60 -8.89 -8.83
N GLY A 171 -2.81 -9.64 -9.59
CA GLY A 171 -3.31 -10.42 -10.73
C GLY A 171 -4.41 -11.41 -10.34
N ARG A 172 -4.24 -12.14 -9.23
CA ARG A 172 -5.27 -13.03 -8.69
C ARG A 172 -6.50 -12.28 -8.19
N ALA A 173 -6.33 -11.09 -7.60
CA ALA A 173 -7.47 -10.24 -7.24
C ALA A 173 -8.29 -9.81 -8.47
N TRP A 174 -7.62 -9.44 -9.55
CA TRP A 174 -8.27 -9.08 -10.81
C TRP A 174 -8.99 -10.28 -11.45
N GLU A 175 -8.34 -11.44 -11.46
CA GLU A 175 -8.92 -12.70 -11.93
C GLU A 175 -10.21 -13.03 -11.18
N LEU A 176 -10.17 -13.02 -9.85
CA LEU A 176 -11.34 -13.28 -9.01
C LEU A 176 -12.45 -12.23 -9.21
N ALA A 177 -12.10 -10.95 -9.31
CA ALA A 177 -13.08 -9.90 -9.55
C ALA A 177 -13.82 -10.11 -10.89
N LYS A 178 -13.10 -10.45 -11.96
CA LYS A 178 -13.72 -10.76 -13.27
C LYS A 178 -14.53 -12.05 -13.24
N GLN A 179 -14.11 -13.05 -12.48
CA GLN A 179 -14.89 -14.27 -12.31
C GLN A 179 -16.24 -14.00 -11.62
N LEU A 180 -16.23 -13.20 -10.54
CA LEU A 180 -17.43 -12.91 -9.75
C LEU A 180 -18.34 -11.89 -10.43
N ARG A 181 -17.79 -10.95 -11.19
CA ARG A 181 -18.55 -9.93 -11.94
C ARG A 181 -17.95 -9.75 -13.33
N PRO A 182 -18.30 -10.58 -14.33
CA PRO A 182 -17.70 -10.54 -15.67
C PRO A 182 -17.78 -9.19 -16.40
N THR A 183 -18.74 -8.34 -16.04
CA THR A 183 -18.95 -7.00 -16.64
C THR A 183 -18.11 -5.89 -15.98
N ILE A 184 -17.33 -6.20 -14.93
CA ILE A 184 -16.49 -5.21 -14.25
C ILE A 184 -15.38 -4.69 -15.18
N LYS A 185 -15.28 -3.37 -15.32
CA LYS A 185 -14.30 -2.72 -16.20
C LYS A 185 -13.00 -2.43 -15.44
N LEU A 186 -12.09 -3.41 -15.37
CA LEU A 186 -10.77 -3.24 -14.73
C LEU A 186 -9.69 -2.68 -15.67
N TYR A 187 -9.93 -2.74 -16.98
CA TYR A 187 -8.99 -2.27 -18.00
C TYR A 187 -9.42 -0.91 -18.55
N ASP A 188 -8.43 -0.11 -18.93
CA ASP A 188 -8.62 0.97 -19.89
C ASP A 188 -8.95 0.40 -21.28
N ALA A 189 -9.35 1.24 -22.22
CA ALA A 189 -9.77 0.87 -23.57
C ALA A 189 -8.70 0.11 -24.38
N ASP A 190 -7.43 0.20 -23.97
CA ASP A 190 -6.32 -0.54 -24.60
C ASP A 190 -6.23 -2.01 -24.15
N GLY A 191 -7.03 -2.43 -23.17
CA GLY A 191 -7.04 -3.80 -22.64
C GLY A 191 -5.75 -4.21 -21.92
N THR A 192 -4.89 -3.26 -21.54
CA THR A 192 -3.63 -3.52 -20.83
C THR A 192 -3.48 -2.67 -19.57
N HIS A 193 -3.72 -1.36 -19.64
CA HIS A 193 -3.57 -0.48 -18.48
C HIS A 193 -4.78 -0.60 -17.55
N PRO A 194 -4.61 -0.29 -16.25
CA PRO A 194 -5.72 -0.30 -15.33
C PRO A 194 -6.67 0.85 -15.63
N SER A 195 -7.97 0.56 -15.60
CA SER A 195 -8.99 1.59 -15.38
C SER A 195 -8.89 2.11 -13.95
N ARG A 196 -9.67 3.14 -13.63
CA ARG A 196 -9.86 3.60 -12.25
C ARG A 196 -10.26 2.47 -11.28
N LEU A 197 -11.15 1.57 -11.69
CA LEU A 197 -11.58 0.44 -10.86
C LEU A 197 -10.47 -0.60 -10.69
N GLY A 198 -9.74 -0.89 -11.77
CA GLY A 198 -8.56 -1.76 -11.71
C GLY A 198 -7.48 -1.22 -10.78
N ALA A 199 -7.18 0.08 -10.88
CA ALA A 199 -6.20 0.75 -10.04
C ALA A 199 -6.59 0.76 -8.56
N PHE A 200 -7.87 0.96 -8.26
CA PHE A 200 -8.38 0.86 -6.89
C PHE A 200 -8.21 -0.53 -6.31
N LEU A 201 -8.65 -1.58 -7.03
CA LEU A 201 -8.50 -2.96 -6.58
C LEU A 201 -7.02 -3.31 -6.34
N SER A 202 -6.12 -2.86 -7.22
CA SER A 202 -4.68 -3.01 -7.04
C SER A 202 -4.18 -2.31 -5.78
N ALA A 203 -4.53 -1.04 -5.59
CA ALA A 203 -4.10 -0.24 -4.44
C ALA A 203 -4.63 -0.80 -3.11
N TYR A 204 -5.86 -1.30 -3.09
CA TYR A 204 -6.43 -1.97 -1.92
C TYR A 204 -5.66 -3.27 -1.63
N THR A 205 -5.42 -4.11 -2.64
CA THR A 205 -4.62 -5.33 -2.48
C THR A 205 -3.22 -5.02 -1.91
N PHE A 206 -2.57 -3.95 -2.38
CA PHE A 206 -1.30 -3.48 -1.82
C PHE A 206 -1.42 -3.10 -0.35
N ALA A 207 -2.37 -2.20 -0.02
CA ALA A 207 -2.52 -1.70 1.34
C ALA A 207 -2.73 -2.86 2.32
N THR A 208 -3.67 -3.75 2.04
CA THR A 208 -3.98 -4.89 2.90
C THR A 208 -2.84 -5.90 2.98
N THR A 209 -2.15 -6.20 1.87
CA THR A 209 -1.01 -7.15 1.91
C THR A 209 0.16 -6.60 2.71
N ILE A 210 0.43 -5.29 2.60
CA ILE A 210 1.55 -4.65 3.28
C ILE A 210 1.29 -4.49 4.78
N THR A 211 0.08 -4.08 5.16
CA THR A 211 -0.26 -3.81 6.56
C THR A 211 -0.75 -5.04 7.30
N GLY A 212 -1.32 -6.02 6.59
CA GLY A 212 -2.10 -7.11 7.19
C GLY A 212 -3.46 -6.66 7.71
N GLU A 213 -3.90 -5.45 7.35
CA GLU A 213 -5.10 -4.80 7.89
C GLU A 213 -6.17 -4.61 6.81
N MET A 214 -7.43 -4.78 7.19
CA MET A 214 -8.58 -4.40 6.37
C MET A 214 -9.13 -3.05 6.83
N PRO A 215 -9.33 -2.08 5.92
CA PRO A 215 -10.07 -0.86 6.22
C PRO A 215 -11.47 -1.17 6.75
N GLY A 216 -11.82 -0.60 7.90
CA GLY A 216 -13.18 -0.74 8.45
C GLY A 216 -14.23 0.02 7.64
N SER A 217 -13.85 1.16 7.06
CA SER A 217 -14.64 1.90 6.08
C SER A 217 -13.71 2.58 5.09
N LEU A 218 -14.15 2.66 3.83
CA LEU A 218 -13.41 3.28 2.74
C LEU A 218 -14.18 4.47 2.19
N SER A 219 -13.45 5.54 1.88
CA SER A 219 -14.01 6.72 1.22
C SER A 219 -14.40 6.40 -0.21
N ARG A 220 -15.42 7.09 -0.71
CA ARG A 220 -15.75 7.14 -2.15
C ARG A 220 -14.84 8.09 -2.92
N ILE A 221 -14.26 9.04 -2.20
CA ILE A 221 -13.49 10.15 -2.75
C ILE A 221 -12.07 10.04 -2.23
N TYR A 222 -11.12 9.92 -3.15
CA TYR A 222 -9.70 9.96 -2.87
C TYR A 222 -9.15 11.26 -3.42
N SER A 223 -8.56 12.07 -2.55
CA SER A 223 -7.98 13.35 -2.89
C SER A 223 -6.60 13.51 -2.24
N THR A 224 -5.83 14.45 -2.79
CA THR A 224 -4.61 14.99 -2.19
C THR A 224 -4.70 16.51 -2.23
N ASN A 225 -3.78 17.22 -1.59
CA ASN A 225 -3.64 18.65 -1.79
C ASN A 225 -2.53 18.95 -2.81
N ASP A 226 -2.68 20.04 -3.56
CA ASP A 226 -1.63 20.58 -4.42
C ASP A 226 -0.61 21.41 -3.64
N SER A 227 0.31 22.10 -4.34
CA SER A 227 1.33 22.95 -3.71
C SER A 227 0.77 24.19 -3.00
N GLN A 228 -0.46 24.60 -3.32
CA GLN A 228 -1.15 25.73 -2.72
C GLN A 228 -2.06 25.31 -1.56
N GLY A 229 -2.20 24.00 -1.32
CA GLY A 229 -3.07 23.45 -0.28
C GLY A 229 -4.49 23.16 -0.77
N GLU A 230 -4.78 23.33 -2.07
CA GLU A 230 -6.10 23.10 -2.65
C GLU A 230 -6.34 21.61 -2.89
N SER A 231 -7.58 21.17 -2.70
CA SER A 231 -7.97 19.77 -2.88
C SER A 231 -7.97 19.36 -4.36
N VAL A 232 -7.22 18.30 -4.68
CA VAL A 232 -7.15 17.63 -5.98
C VAL A 232 -7.79 16.25 -5.87
N TYR A 233 -8.89 16.05 -6.59
CA TYR A 233 -9.56 14.77 -6.68
C TYR A 233 -8.78 13.80 -7.57
N LEU A 234 -8.39 12.66 -7.02
CA LEU A 234 -7.69 11.60 -7.75
C LEU A 234 -8.64 10.52 -8.25
N MET A 235 -9.68 10.18 -7.47
CA MET A 235 -10.57 9.08 -7.78
C MET A 235 -11.93 9.24 -7.07
N TYR A 236 -12.99 8.91 -7.80
CA TYR A 236 -14.36 8.76 -7.30
C TYR A 236 -14.85 7.35 -7.60
N LEU A 237 -15.50 6.71 -6.61
CA LEU A 237 -16.00 5.33 -6.71
C LEU A 237 -17.45 5.19 -6.24
N ASP A 238 -18.13 4.19 -6.80
CA ASP A 238 -19.41 3.72 -6.28
C ASP A 238 -19.22 2.86 -5.01
N ASN A 239 -20.17 2.95 -4.08
CA ASN A 239 -20.10 2.21 -2.81
C ASN A 239 -20.22 0.70 -3.01
N LEU A 240 -20.98 0.25 -4.01
CA LEU A 240 -21.13 -1.17 -4.31
C LEU A 240 -19.85 -1.73 -4.92
N ASP A 241 -19.12 -0.94 -5.70
CA ASP A 241 -17.79 -1.34 -6.21
C ASP A 241 -16.78 -1.47 -5.05
N ILE A 242 -16.78 -0.53 -4.10
CA ILE A 242 -15.92 -0.62 -2.90
C ILE A 242 -16.25 -1.87 -2.07
N THR A 243 -17.54 -2.14 -1.85
CA THR A 243 -18.02 -3.31 -1.10
C THR A 243 -17.61 -4.60 -1.81
N PHE A 244 -17.80 -4.66 -3.12
CA PHE A 244 -17.41 -5.80 -3.94
C PHE A 244 -15.90 -6.05 -3.87
N PHE A 245 -15.07 -5.01 -4.03
CA PHE A 245 -13.62 -5.15 -3.95
C PHE A 245 -13.11 -5.51 -2.56
N THR A 246 -13.80 -5.10 -1.50
CA THR A 246 -13.50 -5.54 -0.12
C THR A 246 -13.61 -7.06 -0.02
N GLU A 247 -14.67 -7.67 -0.56
CA GLU A 247 -14.85 -9.12 -0.54
C GLU A 247 -13.83 -9.86 -1.41
N VAL A 248 -13.45 -9.28 -2.57
CA VAL A 248 -12.39 -9.83 -3.43
C VAL A 248 -11.05 -9.84 -2.68
N VAL A 249 -10.63 -8.71 -2.12
CA VAL A 249 -9.35 -8.59 -1.41
C VAL A 249 -9.32 -9.50 -0.18
N LYS A 250 -10.42 -9.55 0.58
CA LYS A 250 -10.55 -10.44 1.74
C LYS A 250 -10.31 -11.91 1.38
N LYS A 251 -10.87 -12.39 0.26
CA LYS A 251 -10.69 -13.78 -0.21
C LYS A 251 -9.29 -14.09 -0.71
N ILE A 252 -8.55 -13.08 -1.17
CA ILE A 252 -7.24 -13.24 -1.82
C ILE A 252 -6.08 -13.05 -0.84
N VAL A 253 -6.17 -12.07 0.04
CA VAL A 253 -5.06 -11.66 0.92
C VAL A 253 -5.14 -12.30 2.30
N ILE A 254 -6.34 -12.60 2.80
CA ILE A 254 -6.51 -13.22 4.10
C ILE A 254 -6.68 -14.74 3.89
N PRO A 255 -5.76 -15.58 4.40
CA PRO A 255 -5.92 -17.02 4.35
C PRO A 255 -7.26 -17.42 4.98
N ARG A 256 -7.98 -18.35 4.37
CA ARG A 256 -9.07 -19.03 5.09
C ARG A 256 -8.40 -19.94 6.11
N ASN A 257 -8.59 -19.63 7.38
CA ASN A 257 -8.34 -20.58 8.47
C ASN A 257 -9.26 -21.79 8.35
#